data_AF-A0A3C0U4Z7-F1
#
_entry.id   AF-A0A3C0U4Z7-F1
#
_cell.length_a   1.000
_cell.length_b   1.000
_cell.length_c   1.000
_cell.angle_alpha   90.00
_cell.angle_beta   90.00
_cell.angle_gamma   90.00
#
_symmetry.space_group_name_H-M   'P 1'
#
loop_
_entity.id
_entity.type
_entity.pdbx_description
1 polymer ?
#
loop_
_entity_poly.entity_id
_entity_poly.type
_entity_poly.pdbx_seq_one_letter_code
_entity_poly.pdbx_strand_id
1 'polypeptide(L)'
;MNFATFTDYNGDFLDSVHFPNIASQFPFRGKGLYKIQGRVSEEFGFYTVEASALYKVAMVPDPRYTDTISRSSDNYSKSSQSMKRGINQTNTAV
;
A
#
# COMPACT_ATOMS: atom_id res chain seq x y z
N MET A 1 -14.20 -8.61 1.97
CA MET A 1 -13.67 -8.86 3.33
C MET A 1 -12.18 -8.94 3.17
N ASN A 2 -11.42 -8.17 3.96
CA ASN A 2 -9.96 -8.22 3.92
C ASN A 2 -9.44 -8.58 5.32
N PHE A 3 -8.39 -9.39 5.35
CA PHE A 3 -7.65 -9.73 6.56
C PHE A 3 -6.25 -9.15 6.41
N ALA A 4 -5.75 -8.53 7.47
CA ALA A 4 -4.44 -7.90 7.45
C ALA A 4 -3.70 -8.13 8.77
N THR A 5 -2.42 -8.47 8.63
CA THR A 5 -1.47 -8.62 9.74
C THR A 5 -0.50 -7.44 9.69
N PHE A 6 -0.34 -6.78 10.82
CA PHE A 6 0.56 -5.66 11.03
C PHE A 6 1.63 -6.03 12.05
N THR A 7 2.73 -5.30 11.99
CA THR A 7 3.81 -5.38 12.98
C THR A 7 3.95 -4.00 13.61
N ASP A 8 4.00 -3.95 14.93
CA ASP A 8 4.19 -2.70 15.66
C ASP A 8 5.69 -2.33 15.78
N TYR A 9 5.98 -1.33 16.59
CA TYR A 9 7.36 -0.89 16.85
C TYR A 9 8.19 -1.94 17.61
N ASN A 10 7.57 -2.73 18.48
CA ASN A 10 8.24 -3.76 19.27
C ASN A 10 8.44 -5.07 18.49
N GLY A 11 7.84 -5.19 17.31
CA GLY A 11 7.86 -6.40 16.51
C GLY A 11 6.70 -7.34 16.80
N ASP A 12 5.74 -6.92 17.61
CA ASP A 12 4.56 -7.70 17.94
C ASP A 12 3.57 -7.68 16.78
N PHE A 13 2.92 -8.83 16.57
CA PHE A 13 1.94 -8.98 15.51
C PHE A 13 0.55 -8.53 15.97
N LEU A 14 -0.15 -7.83 15.08
CA LEU A 14 -1.53 -7.41 15.27
C LEU A 14 -2.36 -7.79 14.04
N ASP A 15 -3.37 -8.61 14.27
CA ASP A 15 -4.32 -9.00 13.23
C ASP A 15 -5.53 -8.08 13.22
N SER A 16 -6.08 -7.88 12.02
CA SER A 16 -7.25 -7.02 11.80
C SER A 16 -8.16 -7.55 10.71
N VAL A 17 -9.46 -7.30 10.89
CA VAL A 17 -10.53 -7.70 9.98
C VAL A 17 -11.20 -6.44 9.44
N HIS A 18 -11.29 -6.35 8.12
CA HIS A 18 -11.99 -5.26 7.42
C HIS A 18 -13.22 -5.81 6.69
N PHE A 19 -14.39 -5.56 7.26
CA PHE A 19 -15.66 -5.93 6.66
C PHE A 19 -15.88 -5.22 5.31
N PRO A 20 -16.64 -5.81 4.36
CA PRO A 20 -16.75 -5.29 3.00
C PRO A 20 -17.16 -3.81 2.90
N ASN A 21 -18.05 -3.36 3.78
CA ASN A 21 -18.49 -1.96 3.86
C ASN A 21 -17.37 -1.00 4.29
N ILE A 22 -16.50 -1.42 5.20
CA ILE A 22 -15.36 -0.61 5.66
C ILE A 22 -14.22 -0.69 4.64
N ALA A 23 -13.94 -1.88 4.11
CA ALA A 23 -12.88 -2.10 3.13
C ALA A 23 -13.12 -1.30 1.83
N SER A 24 -14.38 -1.08 1.42
CA SER A 24 -14.71 -0.26 0.26
C SER A 24 -14.50 1.23 0.50
N GLN A 25 -14.81 1.72 1.72
CA GLN A 25 -14.65 3.13 2.11
C GLN A 25 -13.18 3.47 2.42
N PHE A 26 -12.45 2.53 3.02
CA PHE A 26 -11.07 2.69 3.47
C PHE A 26 -10.17 1.60 2.86
N PRO A 27 -9.96 1.62 1.54
CA PRO A 27 -9.17 0.60 0.87
C PRO A 27 -7.68 0.71 1.21
N PHE A 28 -7.01 -0.43 1.18
CA PHE A 28 -5.56 -0.52 1.25
C PHE A 28 -4.91 0.18 0.04
N ARG A 29 -3.79 0.85 0.26
CA ARG A 29 -3.05 1.65 -0.75
C ARG A 29 -1.61 1.14 -0.91
N GLY A 30 -1.44 -0.19 -0.94
CA GLY A 30 -0.16 -0.87 -1.06
C GLY A 30 0.64 -0.94 0.25
N LYS A 31 1.93 -1.26 0.15
CA LYS A 31 2.82 -1.36 1.32
C LYS A 31 3.03 0.01 1.98
N GLY A 32 3.19 0.02 3.31
CA GLY A 32 3.48 1.24 4.07
C GLY A 32 3.01 1.16 5.52
N LEU A 33 3.09 2.29 6.20
CA LEU A 33 2.61 2.47 7.55
C LEU A 33 1.12 2.83 7.51
N TYR A 34 0.34 2.21 8.39
CA TYR A 34 -1.09 2.43 8.47
C TYR A 34 -1.51 2.82 9.87
N LYS A 35 -2.48 3.73 9.94
CA LYS A 35 -3.26 3.99 11.14
C LYS A 35 -4.58 3.21 11.01
N ILE A 36 -4.79 2.31 11.94
CA ILE A 36 -6.01 1.49 12.04
C ILE A 36 -6.81 2.02 13.22
N GLN A 37 -8.12 2.14 13.03
CA GLN A 37 -9.05 2.43 14.11
C GLN A 37 -10.14 1.37 14.08
N GLY A 38 -10.53 0.88 15.25
CA GLY A 38 -11.44 -0.25 15.33
C GLY A 38 -11.68 -0.69 16.76
N ARG A 39 -12.56 -1.68 16.89
CA ARG A 39 -12.82 -2.36 18.17
C ARG A 39 -11.84 -3.51 18.32
N VAL A 40 -11.27 -3.67 19.52
CA VAL A 40 -10.52 -4.89 19.86
C VAL A 40 -11.51 -5.98 20.24
N SER A 41 -11.40 -7.13 19.58
CA SER A 41 -12.12 -8.36 19.91
C SER A 41 -11.13 -9.44 20.32
N GLU A 42 -11.59 -10.36 21.17
CA GLU A 42 -10.81 -11.50 21.62
C GLU A 42 -11.57 -12.77 21.25
N GLU A 43 -10.89 -13.70 20.58
CA GLU A 43 -11.45 -15.01 20.23
C GLU A 43 -10.40 -16.09 20.49
N PHE A 44 -10.73 -17.08 21.33
CA PHE A 44 -9.83 -18.17 21.74
C PHE A 44 -8.44 -17.69 22.26
N GLY A 45 -8.39 -16.55 22.94
CA GLY A 45 -7.15 -15.97 23.47
C GLY A 45 -6.32 -15.20 22.43
N PHE A 46 -6.83 -15.00 21.21
CA PHE A 46 -6.22 -14.16 20.19
C PHE A 46 -6.94 -12.82 20.10
N TYR A 47 -6.17 -11.74 20.16
CA TYR A 47 -6.69 -10.38 19.99
C TYR A 47 -6.66 -9.98 18.53
N THR A 48 -7.76 -9.40 18.06
CA THR A 48 -7.91 -8.89 16.70
C THR A 48 -8.58 -7.51 16.73
N VAL A 49 -8.28 -6.69 15.73
CA VAL A 49 -8.96 -5.40 15.53
C VAL A 49 -10.02 -5.53 14.44
N GLU A 50 -11.29 -5.39 14.82
CA GLU A 50 -12.38 -5.13 13.87
C GLU A 50 -12.29 -3.68 13.40
N ALA A 51 -11.75 -3.48 12.20
CA ALA A 51 -11.45 -2.15 11.68
C ALA A 51 -12.75 -1.39 11.32
N SER A 52 -12.86 -0.17 11.83
CA SER A 52 -13.87 0.82 11.44
C SER A 52 -13.31 1.88 10.47
N ALA A 53 -12.00 2.12 10.50
CA ALA A 53 -11.31 2.98 9.54
C ALA A 53 -9.84 2.56 9.34
N LEU A 54 -9.31 2.88 8.15
CA LEU A 54 -7.93 2.60 7.77
C LEU A 54 -7.34 3.74 6.94
N TYR A 55 -6.19 4.26 7.36
CA TYR A 55 -5.48 5.34 6.67
C TYR A 55 -4.02 5.00 6.45
N LYS A 56 -3.55 5.17 5.21
CA LYS A 56 -2.11 5.12 4.93
C LYS A 56 -1.46 6.39 5.46
N VAL A 57 -0.42 6.25 6.28
CA VAL A 57 0.32 7.36 6.85
C VAL A 57 1.49 7.72 5.94
N ALA A 58 1.78 9.01 5.80
CA ALA A 58 2.95 9.47 5.08
C ALA A 58 4.22 9.04 5.82
N MET A 59 5.15 8.41 5.11
CA MET A 59 6.46 8.09 5.66
C MET A 59 7.35 9.34 5.59
N VAL A 60 8.05 9.60 6.68
CA VAL A 60 9.12 10.60 6.67
C VAL A 60 10.26 10.02 5.83
N PRO A 61 10.67 10.70 4.74
CA PRO A 61 11.81 10.25 3.95
C PRO A 61 13.07 10.33 4.82
N ASP A 62 13.93 9.32 4.69
CA ASP A 62 15.18 9.28 5.43
C ASP A 62 16.06 10.46 5.00
N PRO A 63 16.53 11.31 5.94
CA PRO A 63 17.30 12.52 5.64
C PRO A 63 18.61 12.24 4.89
N ARG A 64 19.11 11.00 4.90
CA ARG A 64 20.27 10.59 4.10
C ARG A 64 19.98 10.56 2.59
N TYR A 65 18.71 10.56 2.20
CA TYR A 65 18.26 10.48 0.81
C TYR A 65 17.43 11.70 0.38
N THR A 66 17.32 12.74 1.20
CA THR A 66 16.51 13.95 0.90
C THR A 66 17.21 14.97 0.02
N ASP A 67 18.48 14.75 -0.36
CA ASP A 67 19.19 15.67 -1.25
C ASP A 67 18.62 15.62 -2.67
N THR A 68 18.11 16.76 -3.11
CA THR A 68 17.64 17.07 -4.47
C THR A 68 18.78 17.12 -5.49
N ILE A 69 19.74 16.19 -5.44
CA ILE A 69 20.81 16.05 -6.42
C ILE A 69 20.60 14.73 -7.18
N SER A 70 19.77 14.86 -8.22
CA SER A 70 19.77 14.08 -9.46
C SER A 70 19.95 12.56 -9.38
N ARG A 71 18.85 11.80 -9.59
CA ARG A 71 18.88 10.71 -10.58
C ARG A 71 17.54 10.66 -11.34
N SER A 72 17.62 10.81 -12.66
CA SER A 72 16.50 10.71 -13.61
C SER A 72 15.96 9.28 -13.77
N SER A 73 16.20 8.38 -12.80
CA SER A 73 16.07 6.93 -12.97
C SER A 73 15.66 6.21 -11.68
N ASP A 74 14.70 6.73 -10.92
CA ASP A 74 14.09 5.94 -9.85
C ASP A 74 12.94 5.10 -10.42
N ASN A 75 13.22 3.82 -10.65
CA ASN A 75 12.33 2.85 -11.32
C ASN A 75 11.15 2.37 -10.45
N TYR A 76 10.90 2.98 -9.28
CA TYR A 76 9.89 2.48 -8.34
C TYR A 76 8.43 2.79 -8.74
N SER A 77 8.21 3.55 -9.83
CA SER A 77 6.87 3.95 -10.29
C SER A 77 6.39 3.30 -11.60
N LYS A 78 7.20 2.44 -12.26
CA LYS A 78 6.83 1.84 -13.55
C LYS A 78 6.47 0.36 -13.46
N SER A 79 5.31 0.03 -12.89
CA SER A 79 4.77 -1.34 -12.96
C SER A 79 3.39 -1.46 -13.62
N SER A 80 2.96 -0.50 -14.46
CA SER A 80 1.62 -0.58 -15.10
C SER A 80 1.49 -0.06 -16.53
N GLN A 81 2.56 0.40 -17.19
CA GLN A 81 2.53 0.84 -18.61
C GLN A 81 3.59 0.12 -19.46
N SER A 82 3.38 -1.17 -19.74
CA SER A 82 4.13 -1.86 -20.81
C SER A 82 3.28 -2.72 -21.75
N MET A 83 1.95 -2.72 -21.61
CA MET A 83 1.07 -3.37 -22.59
C MET A 83 0.15 -2.33 -23.24
N LYS A 84 0.64 -1.62 -24.27
CA LYS A 84 -0.16 -1.10 -25.40
C LYS A 84 0.72 -0.31 -26.39
N ARG A 85 0.43 -0.51 -27.68
CA ARG A 85 1.01 0.05 -28.93
C ARG A 85 2.18 -0.79 -29.47
N GLY A 86 2.07 -1.50 -30.59
CA GLY A 86 1.24 -1.30 -31.79
C GLY A 86 2.19 -0.98 -32.94
N ILE A 87 2.61 -2.02 -33.68
CA ILE A 87 3.47 -1.89 -34.86
C ILE A 87 2.59 -1.47 -36.03
N ASN A 88 2.74 -0.23 -36.51
CA ASN A 88 2.34 0.19 -37.86
C ASN A 88 3.58 0.82 -38.51
N GLN A 89 4.21 0.11 -39.44
CA GLN A 89 5.25 0.65 -40.32
C GLN A 89 4.60 1.12 -41.62
N THR A 90 4.72 2.43 -41.89
CA THR A 90 4.22 3.12 -43.08
C THR A 90 5.23 3.06 -44.22
N ASN A 91 4.73 2.84 -45.45
CA ASN A 91 5.39 3.02 -46.74
C ASN A 91 6.04 4.40 -46.93
N THR A 92 7.16 4.47 -47.66
CA THR A 92 7.61 5.54 -48.61
C THR A 92 8.93 5.04 -49.26
N ALA A 93 8.94 4.49 -50.47
CA ALA A 93 9.08 5.15 -51.78
C ALA A 93 10.37 5.97 -51.96
N VAL A 94 11.41 5.36 -52.55
CA VAL A 94 12.15 5.80 -53.77
C VAL A 94 12.72 4.55 -54.45
#